data_AF-A0A662YHJ0-F1
#
_entry.id   AF-A0A662YHJ0-F1
#
_cell.length_a   1.000
_cell.length_b   1.000
_cell.length_c   1.000
_cell.angle_alpha   90.00
_cell.angle_beta   90.00
_cell.angle_gamma   90.00
#
_symmetry.space_group_name_H-M   'P 1'
#
loop_
_entity.id
_entity.type
_entity.pdbx_description
1 polymer ?
#
loop_
_entity_poly.entity_id
_entity_poly.type
_entity_poly.pdbx_seq_one_letter_code
_entity_poly.pdbx_strand_id
1 'polypeptide(L)'
;AGIGKPPTSETGVSNLDYFMWIKPPGESDGECTSGTVSGKSVSATAAGSFFDEGFHLLWDQGYFVREQGMATISGSSNSSSQPTTAPDNGSSNQATSSPSATPTASSSSQDSTVGTVAPADISSSEAPTTPPATPIATTATPTTTAAPATTTPAITTPAATPSATVPATFLAVQYESFGNPLEEIKLNRQAKLKPLRPSQVRVKVLSAAVNPADFLTIQDGASFLGKSPSPESPFGVGLDMAGIIIELGNGDVEGFKIGDAVYGLSEITDAGAFAEYANLDVKSIAKKPANMTFNEAAGVPGTGETSYQVLVNYGKLQVDQRLLILGGSSACGMFAIQIAKALGAEVIATCSAQNMELLKSLGADQVIDYTQEKWGDVLAEHSVDLIYDCGMEPDSWNDEAQKTLTRASGIFVTIGRMTDAPVEATSGVTLRQVYMTSHRTYLEALTKLIEADKIKTIIASVHPLENVVEAIKRQMTRHAKGKIIIQVAKE
;
A
#
# COMPACT_ATOMS: atom_id res chain seq x y z
N ALA A 1 7.06 29.96 -8.22
CA ALA A 1 6.21 29.30 -7.20
C ALA A 1 4.89 30.07 -7.07
N GLY A 2 3.96 29.64 -6.24
CA GLY A 2 2.74 30.38 -5.88
C GLY A 2 2.26 29.97 -4.49
N ILE A 3 1.69 30.92 -3.74
CA ILE A 3 1.18 30.72 -2.37
C ILE A 3 -0.25 31.26 -2.32
N GLY A 4 -1.19 30.49 -1.75
CA GLY A 4 -2.56 30.95 -1.61
C GLY A 4 -3.44 30.04 -0.75
N LYS A 5 -4.66 30.54 -0.48
CA LYS A 5 -5.75 29.74 0.09
C LYS A 5 -6.18 28.68 -0.93
N PRO A 6 -6.45 27.42 -0.51
CA PRO A 6 -6.96 26.38 -1.40
C PRO A 6 -8.15 26.83 -2.26
N PRO A 7 -8.28 26.35 -3.52
CA PRO A 7 -9.32 26.80 -4.44
C PRO A 7 -10.75 26.38 -4.03
N THR A 8 -10.88 25.48 -3.06
CA THR A 8 -12.13 25.12 -2.39
C THR A 8 -12.04 25.47 -0.90
N SER A 9 -13.18 25.81 -0.28
CA SER A 9 -13.28 25.94 1.19
C SER A 9 -13.20 24.60 1.92
N GLU A 10 -13.36 23.49 1.20
CA GLU A 10 -13.20 22.14 1.71
C GLU A 10 -11.96 21.48 1.11
N THR A 11 -10.94 21.31 1.96
CA THR A 11 -9.78 20.43 1.73
C THR A 11 -9.95 19.07 2.40
N GLY A 12 -10.98 18.91 3.24
CA GLY A 12 -11.17 17.74 4.13
C GLY A 12 -10.14 17.63 5.26
N VAL A 13 -9.23 18.61 5.40
CA VAL A 13 -8.10 18.58 6.35
C VAL A 13 -8.12 19.88 7.16
N SER A 14 -8.51 19.79 8.43
CA SER A 14 -8.77 20.93 9.33
C SER A 14 -7.52 21.71 9.77
N ASN A 15 -6.33 21.29 9.33
CA ASN A 15 -5.04 21.91 9.63
C ASN A 15 -4.24 22.28 8.36
N LEU A 16 -4.91 22.49 7.22
CA LEU A 16 -4.30 22.84 5.94
C LEU A 16 -4.70 24.26 5.49
N ASP A 17 -4.15 25.27 6.15
CA ASP A 17 -4.52 26.68 5.97
C ASP A 17 -4.13 27.29 4.61
N TYR A 18 -3.10 26.75 3.96
CA TYR A 18 -2.55 27.25 2.70
C TYR A 18 -1.83 26.16 1.91
N PHE A 19 -1.67 26.38 0.60
CA PHE A 19 -0.78 25.58 -0.24
C PHE A 19 0.34 26.44 -0.84
N MET A 20 1.47 25.80 -1.12
CA MET A 20 2.61 26.39 -1.82
C MET A 20 2.96 25.51 -3.02
N TRP A 21 2.74 26.00 -4.24
CA TRP A 21 3.19 25.30 -5.45
C TRP A 21 4.62 25.71 -5.80
N ILE A 22 5.56 24.77 -5.61
CA ILE A 22 6.93 24.85 -6.15
C ILE A 22 6.97 23.94 -7.37
N LYS A 23 7.34 24.47 -8.55
CA LYS A 23 7.71 23.61 -9.69
C LYS A 23 9.05 22.94 -9.35
N PRO A 24 9.18 21.61 -9.41
CA PRO A 24 10.45 20.94 -9.15
C PRO A 24 11.56 21.42 -10.10
N PRO A 25 12.75 21.80 -9.60
CA PRO A 25 13.91 22.01 -10.45
C PRO A 25 14.34 20.66 -11.03
N GLY A 26 14.35 20.55 -12.37
CA GLY A 26 14.69 19.32 -13.09
C GLY A 26 13.67 18.90 -14.15
N GLU A 27 12.44 19.42 -14.12
CA GLU A 27 11.44 19.24 -15.19
C GLU A 27 11.69 20.17 -16.40
N SER A 28 12.96 20.24 -16.81
CA SER A 28 13.52 20.86 -18.01
C SER A 28 14.97 20.38 -18.11
N ASP A 29 15.24 19.53 -19.09
CA ASP A 29 16.56 18.98 -19.41
C ASP A 29 17.46 19.96 -20.21
N GLY A 30 16.89 21.08 -20.67
CA GLY A 30 17.64 22.16 -21.32
C GLY A 30 18.22 23.18 -20.34
N GLU A 31 19.46 23.60 -20.59
CA GLU A 31 19.94 24.92 -20.17
C GLU A 31 19.05 26.02 -20.78
N CYS A 32 18.76 27.09 -20.03
CA CYS A 32 18.16 28.30 -20.59
C CYS A 32 19.18 29.09 -21.42
N THR A 33 19.62 28.52 -22.54
CA THR A 33 20.44 29.20 -23.54
C THR A 33 19.72 30.46 -24.04
N SER A 34 20.46 31.56 -24.14
CA SER A 34 19.89 32.92 -24.20
C SER A 34 19.34 33.28 -25.59
N GLY A 35 18.19 32.71 -25.95
CA GLY A 35 17.42 33.01 -27.16
C GLY A 35 16.72 34.37 -27.12
N THR A 36 17.49 35.44 -27.30
CA THR A 36 17.05 36.80 -27.71
C THR A 36 15.75 37.32 -27.08
N VAL A 37 15.81 37.79 -25.82
CA VAL A 37 14.78 38.70 -25.26
C VAL A 37 15.40 40.08 -25.02
N SER A 38 14.72 41.13 -25.45
CA SER A 38 15.26 42.50 -25.46
C SER A 38 15.07 43.22 -24.13
N GLY A 39 16.19 43.53 -23.46
CA GLY A 39 16.25 44.49 -22.35
C GLY A 39 16.39 43.86 -20.96
N LYS A 40 17.41 44.32 -20.23
CA LYS A 40 17.75 43.96 -18.84
C LYS A 40 18.03 42.47 -18.58
N SER A 41 19.30 42.12 -18.78
CA SER A 41 20.04 40.99 -18.20
C SER A 41 19.41 40.37 -16.94
N VAL A 42 18.94 39.12 -17.06
CA VAL A 42 18.87 38.16 -15.95
C VAL A 42 19.94 37.12 -16.24
N SER A 43 20.90 36.93 -15.33
CA SER A 43 21.90 35.87 -15.43
C SER A 43 21.22 34.51 -15.27
N ALA A 44 21.53 33.54 -16.14
CA ALA A 44 20.92 32.22 -16.09
C ALA A 44 21.21 31.50 -14.75
N THR A 45 20.17 31.33 -13.93
CA THR A 45 20.26 30.63 -12.64
C THR A 45 20.16 29.13 -12.85
N ALA A 46 20.99 28.35 -12.16
CA ALA A 46 21.01 26.89 -12.29
C ALA A 46 19.69 26.25 -11.79
N ALA A 47 19.29 25.15 -12.44
CA ALA A 47 18.20 24.31 -11.95
C ALA A 47 18.56 23.75 -10.56
N GLY A 48 17.79 24.14 -9.54
CA GLY A 48 18.01 23.77 -8.14
C GLY A 48 18.12 24.97 -7.21
N SER A 49 18.44 26.16 -7.74
CA SER A 49 18.59 27.37 -6.94
C SER A 49 17.26 27.89 -6.38
N PHE A 50 17.32 28.41 -5.15
CA PHE A 50 16.21 29.14 -4.52
C PHE A 50 16.08 30.54 -5.13
N PHE A 51 14.88 30.88 -5.60
CA PHE A 51 14.58 32.19 -6.22
C PHE A 51 14.12 33.19 -5.16
N ASP A 52 15.08 33.70 -4.40
CA ASP A 52 14.90 34.56 -3.22
C ASP A 52 14.00 35.78 -3.49
N GLU A 53 14.34 36.63 -4.48
CA GLU A 53 13.54 37.80 -4.90
C GLU A 53 12.10 37.40 -5.29
N GLY A 54 11.93 36.24 -5.94
CA GLY A 54 10.63 35.70 -6.30
C GLY A 54 9.82 35.20 -5.10
N PHE A 55 10.48 34.64 -4.08
CA PHE A 55 9.84 34.24 -2.82
C PHE A 55 9.41 35.47 -2.01
N HIS A 56 10.30 36.46 -1.88
CA HIS A 56 9.98 37.76 -1.27
C HIS A 56 8.76 38.40 -1.93
N LEU A 57 8.78 38.56 -3.25
CA LEU A 57 7.67 39.17 -3.99
C LEU A 57 6.36 38.36 -3.85
N LEU A 58 6.42 37.03 -3.78
CA LEU A 58 5.26 36.16 -3.52
C LEU A 58 4.73 36.22 -2.09
N TRP A 59 5.55 36.52 -1.09
CA TRP A 59 5.09 36.76 0.28
C TRP A 59 4.51 38.16 0.42
N ASP A 60 5.31 39.17 0.09
CA ASP A 60 5.04 40.59 0.34
C ASP A 60 3.87 41.15 -0.48
N GLN A 61 3.55 40.51 -1.60
CA GLN A 61 2.37 40.80 -2.43
C GLN A 61 1.33 39.69 -2.41
N GLY A 62 1.54 38.65 -1.59
CA GLY A 62 0.70 37.46 -1.54
C GLY A 62 -0.37 37.48 -0.46
N TYR A 63 -1.01 36.32 -0.30
CA TYR A 63 -2.14 36.10 0.61
C TYR A 63 -1.85 36.49 2.07
N PHE A 64 -0.66 36.16 2.58
CA PHE A 64 -0.30 36.41 3.98
C PHE A 64 -0.26 37.90 4.34
N VAL A 65 0.34 38.74 3.49
CA VAL A 65 0.42 40.18 3.75
C VAL A 65 -0.88 40.88 3.37
N ARG A 66 -1.49 40.54 2.22
CA ARG A 66 -2.69 41.26 1.72
C ARG A 66 -3.99 40.89 2.44
N GLU A 67 -4.21 39.60 2.70
CA GLU A 67 -5.49 39.10 3.23
C GLU A 67 -5.43 38.74 4.73
N GLN A 68 -4.27 38.35 5.23
CA GLN A 68 -4.05 38.00 6.65
C GLN A 68 -3.31 39.09 7.44
N GLY A 69 -2.94 40.21 6.80
CA GLY A 69 -2.33 41.36 7.46
C GLY A 69 -0.96 41.10 8.11
N MET A 70 -0.26 40.04 7.69
CA MET A 70 1.07 39.70 8.21
C MET A 70 2.13 40.74 7.79
N ALA A 71 3.22 40.81 8.55
CA ALA A 71 4.34 41.70 8.22
C ALA A 71 5.02 41.30 6.89
N THR A 72 5.51 42.31 6.16
CA THR A 72 6.37 42.11 5.01
C THR A 72 7.77 41.67 5.43
N ILE A 73 8.34 40.68 4.73
CA ILE A 73 9.73 40.23 4.89
C ILE A 73 10.71 41.09 4.08
N SER A 74 10.26 41.74 2.99
CA SER A 74 11.00 42.82 2.33
C SER A 74 11.15 44.08 3.21
N GLY A 75 10.26 44.27 4.20
CA GLY A 75 10.22 45.46 5.06
C GLY A 75 11.44 45.69 5.96
N SER A 76 12.31 44.69 6.14
CA SER A 76 13.50 44.76 7.00
C SER A 76 14.79 45.22 6.31
N SER A 77 14.78 45.55 5.01
CA SER A 77 15.95 46.04 4.27
C SER A 77 15.73 47.43 3.66
N ASN A 78 16.48 48.43 4.14
CA ASN A 78 16.45 49.80 3.63
C ASN A 78 17.07 49.91 2.22
N SER A 79 16.34 50.46 1.24
CA SER A 79 16.51 51.86 0.78
C SER A 79 16.08 52.10 -0.69
N SER A 80 15.30 53.17 -0.93
CA SER A 80 15.07 53.86 -2.23
C SER A 80 14.53 53.05 -3.44
N SER A 81 13.68 53.60 -4.33
CA SER A 81 13.12 54.95 -4.48
C SER A 81 11.68 54.91 -5.04
N GLN A 82 10.90 55.95 -4.77
CA GLN A 82 9.58 56.18 -5.36
C GLN A 82 9.69 56.93 -6.72
N PRO A 83 8.66 56.93 -7.60
CA PRO A 83 7.59 57.92 -7.42
C PRO A 83 6.15 57.48 -7.79
N THR A 84 5.18 58.14 -7.11
CA THR A 84 3.80 58.56 -7.48
C THR A 84 3.25 58.22 -8.90
N THR A 85 1.94 58.00 -9.13
CA THR A 85 0.75 58.76 -8.65
C THR A 85 -0.54 57.92 -8.50
N ALA A 86 -1.61 58.54 -7.99
CA ALA A 86 -3.01 58.09 -7.94
C ALA A 86 -3.95 59.34 -8.01
N PRO A 87 -5.29 59.28 -7.86
CA PRO A 87 -6.27 58.19 -8.00
C PRO A 87 -7.42 58.57 -8.99
N ASP A 88 -8.53 57.81 -9.04
CA ASP A 88 -9.88 58.41 -9.17
C ASP A 88 -10.98 57.53 -8.53
N ASN A 89 -12.22 58.04 -8.47
CA ASN A 89 -13.29 57.68 -7.53
C ASN A 89 -14.57 57.12 -8.19
N GLY A 90 -15.44 56.44 -7.41
CA GLY A 90 -16.80 56.08 -7.86
C GLY A 90 -17.61 55.25 -6.84
N SER A 91 -18.84 55.67 -6.52
CA SER A 91 -19.68 55.01 -5.50
C SER A 91 -21.20 55.04 -5.80
N SER A 92 -21.89 53.92 -5.55
CA SER A 92 -23.33 53.77 -5.23
C SER A 92 -23.60 52.31 -4.80
N ASN A 93 -24.38 51.96 -3.76
CA ASN A 93 -25.78 52.24 -3.39
C ASN A 93 -26.81 51.60 -4.36
N GLN A 94 -27.90 50.92 -3.95
CA GLN A 94 -28.52 50.79 -2.60
C GLN A 94 -29.43 49.53 -2.43
N ALA A 95 -30.00 49.34 -1.23
CA ALA A 95 -30.94 48.30 -0.72
C ALA A 95 -32.22 48.02 -1.59
N THR A 96 -33.03 46.95 -1.43
CA THR A 96 -33.99 46.53 -0.34
C THR A 96 -34.68 45.18 -0.72
N SER A 97 -35.45 44.38 0.06
CA SER A 97 -35.79 44.18 1.50
C SER A 97 -36.66 42.90 1.69
N SER A 98 -36.92 42.41 2.92
CA SER A 98 -37.82 41.25 3.25
C SER A 98 -39.31 41.65 3.49
N PRO A 99 -40.28 40.70 3.61
CA PRO A 99 -40.69 40.16 4.95
C PRO A 99 -41.24 38.70 4.98
N SER A 100 -41.81 38.29 6.14
CA SER A 100 -42.14 36.92 6.61
C SER A 100 -43.62 36.49 6.49
N ALA A 101 -43.94 35.17 6.53
CA ALA A 101 -45.11 34.58 7.24
C ALA A 101 -45.16 33.00 7.23
N THR A 102 -45.93 32.41 8.17
CA THR A 102 -46.38 30.97 8.24
C THR A 102 -47.77 30.94 8.90
N PRO A 103 -48.65 29.92 8.71
CA PRO A 103 -48.83 28.87 9.77
C PRO A 103 -49.53 27.52 9.38
N THR A 104 -49.38 26.44 10.21
CA THR A 104 -50.35 25.31 10.51
C THR A 104 -50.96 24.45 9.37
N ALA A 105 -51.51 23.22 9.53
CA ALA A 105 -51.51 22.06 10.48
C ALA A 105 -52.11 20.85 9.67
N SER A 106 -52.17 19.55 10.03
CA SER A 106 -52.57 18.87 11.30
C SER A 106 -52.32 17.32 11.28
N SER A 107 -52.79 16.60 12.32
CA SER A 107 -52.75 15.14 12.65
C SER A 107 -53.20 14.15 11.54
N SER A 108 -52.98 12.81 11.57
CA SER A 108 -53.04 11.77 12.64
C SER A 108 -52.51 10.39 12.12
N SER A 109 -52.57 9.21 12.78
CA SER A 109 -52.15 8.74 14.13
C SER A 109 -52.28 7.19 14.27
N GLN A 110 -51.60 6.56 15.25
CA GLN A 110 -51.66 5.14 15.70
C GLN A 110 -50.91 4.08 14.83
N ASP A 111 -50.20 3.04 15.30
CA ASP A 111 -49.81 2.45 16.63
C ASP A 111 -50.34 1.01 16.90
N SER A 112 -49.43 0.14 17.37
CA SER A 112 -49.58 -1.20 18.02
C SER A 112 -48.24 -1.97 17.92
N THR A 113 -47.32 -1.90 18.90
CA THR A 113 -47.25 -2.65 20.19
C THR A 113 -46.89 -4.14 20.14
N VAL A 114 -45.62 -4.41 20.50
CA VAL A 114 -45.16 -5.28 21.62
C VAL A 114 -45.29 -6.80 21.54
N GLY A 115 -44.17 -7.49 21.85
CA GLY A 115 -44.12 -8.92 22.20
C GLY A 115 -42.79 -9.31 22.85
N THR A 116 -42.79 -9.54 24.17
CA THR A 116 -41.58 -9.85 24.97
C THR A 116 -41.74 -11.18 25.71
N VAL A 117 -40.85 -12.16 25.52
CA VAL A 117 -40.82 -13.40 26.33
C VAL A 117 -39.39 -13.93 26.54
N ALA A 118 -39.05 -14.18 27.81
CA ALA A 118 -38.02 -15.08 28.34
C ALA A 118 -38.35 -15.31 29.84
N PRO A 119 -37.76 -16.29 30.58
CA PRO A 119 -36.81 -17.34 30.19
C PRO A 119 -37.33 -18.76 30.52
N ALA A 120 -36.45 -19.78 30.48
CA ALA A 120 -36.67 -21.07 31.14
C ALA A 120 -35.33 -21.73 31.54
N ASP A 121 -35.21 -22.19 32.79
CA ASP A 121 -34.05 -22.93 33.31
C ASP A 121 -34.18 -24.44 33.12
N ILE A 122 -33.06 -25.16 32.88
CA ILE A 122 -32.92 -26.57 33.31
C ILE A 122 -31.50 -26.86 33.84
N SER A 123 -31.50 -27.55 34.99
CA SER A 123 -30.43 -27.92 35.93
C SER A 123 -29.26 -28.81 35.41
N SER A 124 -28.31 -29.07 36.34
CA SER A 124 -27.25 -30.10 36.40
C SER A 124 -25.93 -29.79 35.67
N SER A 125 -24.76 -29.79 36.36
CA SER A 125 -23.94 -30.92 36.84
C SER A 125 -23.10 -31.52 35.70
N GLU A 126 -21.80 -31.85 35.82
CA GLU A 126 -20.99 -32.17 37.01
C GLU A 126 -19.50 -31.89 36.73
N ALA A 127 -18.63 -31.91 37.75
CA ALA A 127 -17.17 -31.77 37.56
C ALA A 127 -16.41 -32.96 38.18
N PRO A 128 -15.40 -33.52 37.48
CA PRO A 128 -14.38 -34.35 38.13
C PRO A 128 -12.93 -33.93 37.81
N THR A 129 -12.30 -33.31 38.82
CA THR A 129 -10.98 -33.67 39.40
C THR A 129 -9.80 -34.10 38.52
N THR A 130 -8.69 -33.39 38.69
CA THR A 130 -7.31 -33.84 38.38
C THR A 130 -6.84 -34.98 39.32
N PRO A 131 -6.17 -36.03 38.80
CA PRO A 131 -5.35 -36.99 39.55
C PRO A 131 -3.83 -36.74 39.30
N PRO A 132 -2.89 -37.34 40.07
CA PRO A 132 -1.94 -36.51 40.83
C PRO A 132 -0.44 -36.71 40.53
N ALA A 133 0.39 -35.84 41.13
CA ALA A 133 1.84 -35.99 41.19
C ALA A 133 2.30 -37.02 42.24
N THR A 134 3.45 -37.65 42.01
CA THR A 134 4.04 -38.71 42.85
C THR A 134 5.40 -38.25 43.40
N PRO A 135 5.79 -38.57 44.68
CA PRO A 135 6.77 -37.78 45.42
C PRO A 135 8.25 -38.26 45.40
N ILE A 136 9.06 -37.45 46.07
CA ILE A 136 10.54 -37.39 46.19
C ILE A 136 11.18 -38.57 46.96
N ALA A 137 12.41 -38.92 46.57
CA ALA A 137 13.53 -39.30 47.46
C ALA A 137 14.84 -38.64 46.91
N THR A 138 15.71 -37.88 47.59
CA THR A 138 16.55 -38.10 48.80
C THR A 138 17.43 -39.38 48.72
N THR A 139 18.75 -39.39 49.00
CA THR A 139 19.69 -38.38 49.56
C THR A 139 21.15 -38.68 49.15
N ALA A 140 22.03 -37.68 49.04
CA ALA A 140 23.49 -37.85 49.19
C ALA A 140 24.18 -36.55 49.64
N THR A 141 25.16 -36.65 50.55
CA THR A 141 25.91 -35.53 51.16
C THR A 141 27.35 -35.40 50.59
N PRO A 142 28.10 -34.30 50.86
CA PRO A 142 29.14 -33.83 49.94
C PRO A 142 30.52 -34.47 50.12
N THR A 143 31.34 -34.37 49.07
CA THR A 143 32.80 -34.58 49.13
C THR A 143 33.52 -33.27 48.81
N THR A 144 34.45 -32.85 49.67
CA THR A 144 35.18 -31.59 49.55
C THR A 144 36.40 -31.75 48.63
N THR A 145 36.45 -31.01 47.52
CA THR A 145 37.64 -30.93 46.64
C THR A 145 37.95 -29.46 46.35
N ALA A 146 39.25 -29.12 46.31
CA ALA A 146 39.71 -27.73 46.27
C ALA A 146 39.43 -27.01 44.93
N ALA A 147 39.25 -25.69 45.00
CA ALA A 147 39.05 -24.83 43.84
C ALA A 147 40.39 -24.48 43.13
N PRO A 148 40.48 -24.59 41.80
CA PRO A 148 41.43 -23.84 40.99
C PRO A 148 40.91 -22.42 40.70
N ALA A 149 41.80 -21.52 40.26
CA ALA A 149 41.53 -20.09 40.18
C ALA A 149 40.52 -19.70 39.07
N THR A 150 39.74 -18.65 39.33
CA THR A 150 38.88 -17.98 38.35
C THR A 150 39.71 -17.24 37.29
N THR A 151 39.82 -17.81 36.10
CA THR A 151 40.23 -17.07 34.89
C THR A 151 39.00 -16.43 34.27
N THR A 152 38.90 -15.10 34.31
CA THR A 152 37.86 -14.34 33.60
C THR A 152 37.90 -14.66 32.10
N PRO A 153 36.79 -15.10 31.47
CA PRO A 153 36.74 -15.21 30.02
C PRO A 153 36.97 -13.85 29.39
N ALA A 154 37.95 -13.73 28.50
CA ALA A 154 38.09 -12.54 27.68
C ALA A 154 36.84 -12.40 26.79
N ILE A 155 36.25 -11.20 26.76
CA ILE A 155 35.15 -10.91 25.85
C ILE A 155 35.73 -10.87 24.44
N THR A 156 35.69 -12.00 23.74
CA THR A 156 35.97 -12.08 22.31
C THR A 156 34.84 -11.38 21.59
N THR A 157 35.10 -10.15 21.12
CA THR A 157 34.26 -9.45 20.14
C THR A 157 33.88 -10.43 19.02
N PRO A 158 32.60 -10.53 18.62
CA PRO A 158 32.22 -11.37 17.50
C PRO A 158 33.07 -11.01 16.27
N ALA A 159 33.77 -12.00 15.71
CA ALA A 159 34.53 -11.80 14.49
C ALA A 159 33.57 -11.33 13.39
N ALA A 160 33.90 -10.24 12.71
CA ALA A 160 33.07 -9.74 11.62
C ALA A 160 32.90 -10.84 10.57
N THR A 161 31.65 -11.20 10.28
CA THR A 161 31.32 -12.16 9.21
C THR A 161 32.05 -11.74 7.94
N PRO A 162 32.81 -12.63 7.26
CA PRO A 162 33.52 -12.26 6.05
C PRO A 162 32.51 -11.72 5.04
N SER A 163 32.71 -10.47 4.60
CA SER A 163 31.82 -9.82 3.64
C SER A 163 31.79 -10.68 2.36
N ALA A 164 30.64 -11.29 2.09
CA ALA A 164 30.48 -12.17 0.95
C ALA A 164 30.52 -11.32 -0.33
N THR A 165 31.67 -11.34 -1.02
CA THR A 165 31.92 -10.52 -2.20
C THR A 165 30.82 -10.73 -3.23
N VAL A 166 30.03 -9.69 -3.51
CA VAL A 166 28.89 -9.78 -4.42
C VAL A 166 29.42 -10.18 -5.81
N PRO A 167 28.91 -11.27 -6.43
CA PRO A 167 29.44 -11.76 -7.69
C PRO A 167 29.11 -10.77 -8.81
N ALA A 168 30.08 -10.52 -9.70
CA ALA A 168 29.93 -9.58 -10.82
C ALA A 168 28.79 -9.97 -11.79
N THR A 169 28.42 -11.24 -11.81
CA THR A 169 27.27 -11.79 -12.55
C THR A 169 26.51 -12.80 -11.71
N PHE A 170 25.19 -12.89 -11.90
CA PHE A 170 24.28 -13.73 -11.12
C PHE A 170 23.14 -14.32 -11.97
N LEU A 171 22.35 -15.21 -11.36
CA LEU A 171 21.14 -15.79 -11.94
C LEU A 171 19.95 -14.83 -11.82
N ALA A 172 19.36 -14.47 -12.95
CA ALA A 172 18.15 -13.65 -13.02
C ALA A 172 17.19 -14.14 -14.11
N VAL A 173 15.90 -13.90 -13.91
CA VAL A 173 14.86 -14.05 -14.92
C VAL A 173 14.60 -12.68 -15.54
N GLN A 174 14.70 -12.59 -16.86
CA GLN A 174 14.69 -11.32 -17.61
C GLN A 174 13.90 -11.40 -18.92
N TYR A 175 13.58 -10.25 -19.49
CA TYR A 175 12.94 -10.11 -20.80
C TYR A 175 13.55 -8.94 -21.60
N GLU A 176 13.52 -9.08 -22.93
CA GLU A 176 14.23 -8.19 -23.88
C GLU A 176 13.28 -7.41 -24.79
N SER A 177 12.04 -7.86 -24.96
CA SER A 177 10.95 -7.18 -25.68
C SER A 177 9.63 -7.30 -24.91
N PHE A 178 8.70 -6.38 -25.17
CA PHE A 178 7.28 -6.58 -24.77
C PHE A 178 6.61 -7.55 -25.74
N GLY A 179 5.78 -8.46 -25.24
CA GLY A 179 5.20 -9.54 -26.05
C GLY A 179 4.55 -10.64 -25.22
N ASN A 180 4.46 -11.86 -25.76
CA ASN A 180 3.93 -12.99 -25.00
C ASN A 180 4.86 -13.31 -23.81
N PRO A 181 4.41 -13.19 -22.54
CA PRO A 181 5.25 -13.46 -21.37
C PRO A 181 5.77 -14.91 -21.31
N LEU A 182 5.12 -15.87 -21.98
CA LEU A 182 5.61 -17.26 -22.04
C LEU A 182 6.70 -17.49 -23.10
N GLU A 183 6.99 -16.49 -23.93
CA GLU A 183 8.03 -16.52 -24.98
C GLU A 183 9.18 -15.55 -24.67
N GLU A 184 8.88 -14.38 -24.09
CA GLU A 184 9.87 -13.34 -23.77
C GLU A 184 10.69 -13.59 -22.49
N ILE A 185 10.18 -14.41 -21.57
CA ILE A 185 10.85 -14.71 -20.30
C ILE A 185 12.04 -15.65 -20.51
N LYS A 186 13.24 -15.17 -20.17
CA LYS A 186 14.53 -15.85 -20.35
C LYS A 186 15.27 -15.97 -19.00
N LEU A 187 15.85 -17.14 -18.74
CA LEU A 187 16.71 -17.37 -17.56
C LEU A 187 18.17 -17.02 -17.89
N ASN A 188 18.65 -15.88 -17.41
CA ASN A 188 20.01 -15.41 -17.62
C ASN A 188 20.92 -15.82 -16.45
N ARG A 189 21.94 -16.65 -16.72
CA ARG A 189 22.96 -17.03 -15.71
C ARG A 189 24.13 -16.05 -15.60
N GLN A 190 24.13 -14.97 -16.37
CA GLN A 190 25.18 -13.96 -16.46
C GLN A 190 24.63 -12.53 -16.32
N ALA A 191 23.52 -12.35 -15.61
CA ALA A 191 22.94 -11.03 -15.38
C ALA A 191 23.91 -10.17 -14.56
N LYS A 192 24.10 -8.90 -14.95
CA LYS A 192 25.08 -7.98 -14.33
C LYS A 192 24.43 -7.14 -13.24
N LEU A 193 25.18 -6.84 -12.19
CA LEU A 193 24.71 -5.97 -11.11
C LEU A 193 24.41 -4.56 -11.64
N LYS A 194 23.16 -4.11 -11.53
CA LYS A 194 22.82 -2.68 -11.71
C LYS A 194 23.49 -1.85 -10.60
N PRO A 195 24.05 -0.67 -10.90
CA PRO A 195 24.49 0.29 -9.87
C PRO A 195 23.35 0.65 -8.91
N LEU A 196 23.65 0.90 -7.65
CA LEU A 196 22.65 1.41 -6.69
C LEU A 196 22.43 2.90 -6.89
N ARG A 197 21.16 3.32 -6.89
CA ARG A 197 20.80 4.73 -6.65
C ARG A 197 21.01 5.09 -5.17
N PRO A 198 21.11 6.38 -4.80
CA PRO A 198 21.37 6.79 -3.42
C PRO A 198 20.34 6.27 -2.40
N SER A 199 19.05 6.18 -2.78
CA SER A 199 17.94 5.67 -1.96
C SER A 199 17.75 4.14 -2.03
N GLN A 200 18.61 3.41 -2.74
CA GLN A 200 18.46 1.96 -2.91
C GLN A 200 19.36 1.16 -1.97
N VAL A 201 18.95 -0.07 -1.68
CA VAL A 201 19.77 -1.12 -1.06
C VAL A 201 19.84 -2.32 -2.01
N ARG A 202 20.95 -3.06 -2.00
CA ARG A 202 21.02 -4.36 -2.69
C ARG A 202 20.61 -5.44 -1.71
N VAL A 203 19.62 -6.23 -2.11
CA VAL A 203 19.13 -7.38 -1.35
C VAL A 203 19.57 -8.65 -2.05
N LYS A 204 20.20 -9.58 -1.32
CA LYS A 204 20.29 -10.98 -1.73
C LYS A 204 18.91 -11.60 -1.50
N VAL A 205 18.21 -11.94 -2.59
CA VAL A 205 16.86 -12.49 -2.51
C VAL A 205 16.92 -13.95 -2.06
N LEU A 206 16.04 -14.31 -1.12
CA LEU A 206 15.84 -15.69 -0.67
C LEU A 206 14.57 -16.26 -1.28
N SER A 207 13.49 -15.47 -1.27
CA SER A 207 12.19 -15.84 -1.81
C SER A 207 11.53 -14.67 -2.53
N ALA A 208 10.73 -14.97 -3.55
CA ALA A 208 9.90 -14.04 -4.30
C ALA A 208 8.50 -14.63 -4.52
N ALA A 209 7.52 -13.84 -4.97
CA ALA A 209 6.17 -14.35 -5.23
C ALA A 209 5.60 -13.92 -6.59
N VAL A 210 4.82 -14.80 -7.21
CA VAL A 210 4.21 -14.60 -8.53
C VAL A 210 2.85 -13.92 -8.40
N ASN A 211 2.66 -12.87 -9.19
CA ASN A 211 1.48 -12.02 -9.27
C ASN A 211 1.07 -11.82 -10.74
N PRO A 212 -0.19 -11.41 -11.03
CA PRO A 212 -0.61 -11.02 -12.37
C PRO A 212 0.27 -9.93 -13.00
N ALA A 213 0.70 -8.95 -12.19
CA ALA A 213 1.52 -7.83 -12.62
C ALA A 213 2.86 -8.26 -13.25
N ASP A 214 3.47 -9.36 -12.80
CA ASP A 214 4.79 -9.80 -13.28
C ASP A 214 4.76 -10.16 -14.77
N PHE A 215 3.65 -10.72 -15.27
CA PHE A 215 3.49 -11.10 -16.67
C PHE A 215 2.68 -10.08 -17.48
N LEU A 216 1.73 -9.36 -16.87
CA LEU A 216 1.01 -8.26 -17.55
C LEU A 216 1.94 -7.08 -17.87
N THR A 217 3.00 -6.86 -17.08
CA THR A 217 4.02 -5.84 -17.39
C THR A 217 4.84 -6.19 -18.64
N ILE A 218 5.02 -7.48 -18.94
CA ILE A 218 5.71 -7.95 -20.15
C ILE A 218 4.78 -7.87 -21.37
N GLN A 219 3.49 -8.17 -21.17
CA GLN A 219 2.49 -8.15 -22.23
C GLN A 219 2.09 -6.73 -22.65
N ASP A 220 1.62 -5.92 -21.69
CA ASP A 220 0.96 -4.64 -21.96
C ASP A 220 1.90 -3.44 -21.73
N GLY A 221 3.11 -3.67 -21.21
CA GLY A 221 4.05 -2.65 -20.74
C GLY A 221 4.40 -1.57 -21.75
N ALA A 222 4.43 -1.90 -23.04
CA ALA A 222 4.62 -0.93 -24.13
C ALA A 222 3.60 0.23 -24.12
N SER A 223 2.45 0.06 -23.47
CA SER A 223 1.36 1.05 -23.41
C SER A 223 1.48 2.03 -22.24
N PHE A 224 2.31 1.76 -21.23
CA PHE A 224 2.36 2.54 -19.98
C PHE A 224 3.76 2.72 -19.37
N LEU A 225 4.74 1.88 -19.73
CA LEU A 225 6.13 2.10 -19.40
C LEU A 225 6.77 3.01 -20.45
N GLY A 226 7.17 4.22 -20.05
CA GLY A 226 7.90 5.17 -20.91
C GLY A 226 9.35 4.75 -21.24
N LYS A 227 9.65 3.45 -21.22
CA LYS A 227 10.94 2.82 -21.51
C LYS A 227 10.69 1.39 -22.02
N SER A 228 11.42 0.98 -23.05
CA SER A 228 11.43 -0.41 -23.53
C SER A 228 12.66 -1.18 -23.02
N PRO A 229 12.55 -2.50 -22.79
CA PRO A 229 13.73 -3.37 -22.68
C PRO A 229 14.47 -3.47 -24.02
N SER A 230 15.70 -3.98 -23.98
CA SER A 230 16.46 -4.42 -25.15
C SER A 230 17.47 -5.52 -24.76
N PRO A 231 18.14 -6.20 -25.70
CA PRO A 231 19.22 -7.15 -25.38
C PRO A 231 20.40 -6.53 -24.61
N GLU A 232 20.66 -5.23 -24.80
CA GLU A 232 21.70 -4.47 -24.10
C GLU A 232 21.26 -3.98 -22.71
N SER A 233 19.95 -3.78 -22.53
CA SER A 233 19.31 -3.30 -21.30
C SER A 233 18.04 -4.10 -20.96
N PRO A 234 18.15 -5.41 -20.70
CA PRO A 234 16.99 -6.24 -20.40
C PRO A 234 16.36 -5.87 -19.05
N PHE A 235 15.04 -5.92 -18.98
CA PHE A 235 14.31 -5.77 -17.71
C PHE A 235 14.25 -7.14 -17.02
N GLY A 236 14.27 -7.20 -15.69
CA GLY A 236 14.07 -8.44 -14.95
C GLY A 236 12.57 -8.71 -14.72
N VAL A 237 12.26 -9.84 -14.10
CA VAL A 237 10.88 -10.26 -13.80
C VAL A 237 10.67 -10.40 -12.29
N GLY A 238 9.43 -10.21 -11.84
CA GLY A 238 9.03 -10.36 -10.44
C GLY A 238 9.11 -9.05 -9.65
N LEU A 239 8.02 -8.75 -8.95
CA LEU A 239 7.93 -7.58 -8.05
C LEU A 239 8.12 -7.94 -6.58
N ASP A 240 7.35 -8.88 -6.03
CA ASP A 240 7.37 -9.25 -4.60
C ASP A 240 8.63 -10.03 -4.20
N MET A 241 9.32 -9.62 -3.13
CA MET A 241 10.48 -10.34 -2.60
C MET A 241 10.64 -10.29 -1.08
N ALA A 242 11.43 -11.24 -0.55
CA ALA A 242 12.05 -11.19 0.77
C ALA A 242 13.52 -11.69 0.70
N GLY A 243 14.41 -11.06 1.47
CA GLY A 243 15.84 -11.34 1.44
C GLY A 243 16.67 -10.58 2.47
N ILE A 244 18.01 -10.62 2.32
CA ILE A 244 18.97 -9.97 3.23
C ILE A 244 19.66 -8.78 2.53
N ILE A 245 19.73 -7.61 3.18
CA ILE A 245 20.53 -6.48 2.67
C ILE A 245 22.03 -6.82 2.71
N ILE A 246 22.71 -6.63 1.59
CA ILE A 246 24.16 -6.88 1.43
C ILE A 246 24.97 -5.64 1.03
N GLU A 247 24.33 -4.61 0.48
CA GLU A 247 24.96 -3.36 0.06
C GLU A 247 23.97 -2.19 0.26
N LEU A 248 24.48 -1.00 0.56
CA LEU A 248 23.68 0.22 0.75
C LEU A 248 24.05 1.25 -0.31
N GLY A 249 23.07 2.03 -0.76
CA GLY A 249 23.27 3.23 -1.55
C GLY A 249 23.98 4.32 -0.75
N ASN A 250 24.44 5.35 -1.45
CA ASN A 250 25.23 6.45 -0.89
C ASN A 250 24.40 7.70 -0.49
N GLY A 251 23.08 7.54 -0.31
CA GLY A 251 22.17 8.59 0.13
C GLY A 251 21.47 8.24 1.44
N ASP A 252 20.29 8.81 1.64
CA ASP A 252 19.41 8.43 2.75
C ASP A 252 18.86 7.01 2.54
N VAL A 253 19.25 6.13 3.47
CA VAL A 253 18.76 4.75 3.62
C VAL A 253 18.39 4.49 5.10
N GLU A 254 17.92 5.51 5.82
CA GLU A 254 17.79 5.47 7.27
C GLU A 254 16.87 4.35 7.81
N GLY A 255 17.34 3.74 8.90
CA GLY A 255 16.73 2.57 9.50
C GLY A 255 17.12 1.24 8.86
N PHE A 256 17.97 1.21 7.81
CA PHE A 256 18.49 -0.02 7.20
C PHE A 256 20.01 -0.18 7.37
N LYS A 257 20.46 -1.43 7.49
CA LYS A 257 21.88 -1.83 7.52
C LYS A 257 22.10 -3.17 6.80
N ILE A 258 23.35 -3.43 6.43
CA ILE A 258 23.79 -4.74 5.94
C ILE A 258 23.50 -5.82 7.01
N GLY A 259 22.99 -6.97 6.55
CA GLY A 259 22.53 -8.07 7.41
C GLY A 259 21.08 -7.98 7.85
N ASP A 260 20.35 -6.89 7.57
CA ASP A 260 18.91 -6.83 7.84
C ASP A 260 18.12 -7.77 6.92
N ALA A 261 17.21 -8.55 7.51
CA ALA A 261 16.16 -9.23 6.79
C ALA A 261 15.04 -8.24 6.41
N VAL A 262 14.68 -8.21 5.13
CA VAL A 262 13.70 -7.28 4.56
C VAL A 262 12.73 -7.96 3.60
N TYR A 263 11.59 -7.32 3.37
CA TYR A 263 10.57 -7.72 2.40
C TYR A 263 9.92 -6.47 1.77
N GLY A 264 9.37 -6.60 0.56
CA GLY A 264 8.75 -5.49 -0.18
C GLY A 264 8.69 -5.72 -1.68
N LEU A 265 8.52 -4.66 -2.46
CA LEU A 265 8.44 -4.74 -3.93
C LEU A 265 9.63 -4.10 -4.66
N SER A 266 10.00 -4.69 -5.78
CA SER A 266 10.83 -4.06 -6.81
C SER A 266 10.03 -3.01 -7.60
N GLU A 267 10.69 -1.93 -8.05
CA GLU A 267 10.05 -0.95 -8.93
C GLU A 267 9.75 -1.58 -10.31
N ILE A 268 8.56 -1.36 -10.87
CA ILE A 268 8.10 -2.03 -12.11
C ILE A 268 9.07 -1.80 -13.30
N THR A 269 9.68 -0.63 -13.41
CA THR A 269 10.68 -0.29 -14.45
C THR A 269 12.08 -0.86 -14.19
N ASP A 270 12.32 -1.39 -12.99
CA ASP A 270 13.62 -1.93 -12.55
C ASP A 270 13.56 -3.44 -12.29
N ALA A 271 12.34 -4.02 -12.35
CA ALA A 271 11.87 -5.30 -11.80
C ALA A 271 12.89 -6.44 -11.87
N GLY A 272 12.89 -7.32 -10.87
CA GLY A 272 13.93 -8.34 -10.74
C GLY A 272 13.91 -9.12 -9.42
N ALA A 273 12.74 -9.34 -8.82
CA ALA A 273 12.62 -10.22 -7.66
C ALA A 273 12.93 -11.68 -8.00
N PHE A 274 12.72 -12.11 -9.24
CA PHE A 274 13.07 -13.45 -9.73
C PHE A 274 14.56 -13.49 -10.12
N ALA A 275 15.43 -13.16 -9.17
CA ALA A 275 16.88 -13.14 -9.35
C ALA A 275 17.60 -13.21 -8.00
N GLU A 276 18.86 -13.69 -7.97
CA GLU A 276 19.64 -13.81 -6.72
C GLU A 276 19.89 -12.46 -6.02
N TYR A 277 19.91 -11.35 -6.76
CA TYR A 277 20.12 -10.00 -6.22
C TYR A 277 19.20 -8.97 -6.88
N ALA A 278 18.58 -8.12 -6.07
CA ALA A 278 17.73 -7.02 -6.51
C ALA A 278 18.16 -5.68 -5.89
N ASN A 279 17.97 -4.58 -6.62
CA ASN A 279 18.11 -3.22 -6.10
C ASN A 279 16.72 -2.71 -5.73
N LEU A 280 16.48 -2.38 -4.46
CA LEU A 280 15.17 -1.95 -3.96
C LEU A 280 15.30 -0.58 -3.31
N ASP A 281 14.36 0.32 -3.57
CA ASP A 281 14.32 1.63 -2.90
C ASP A 281 13.79 1.47 -1.46
N VAL A 282 14.43 2.14 -0.49
CA VAL A 282 14.04 2.06 0.93
C VAL A 282 12.61 2.50 1.23
N LYS A 283 11.96 3.24 0.32
CA LYS A 283 10.54 3.59 0.40
C LYS A 283 9.59 2.40 0.11
N SER A 284 10.06 1.32 -0.50
CA SER A 284 9.25 0.19 -0.99
C SER A 284 9.56 -1.14 -0.29
N ILE A 285 10.28 -1.09 0.84
CA ILE A 285 10.63 -2.23 1.68
C ILE A 285 10.43 -1.92 3.16
N ALA A 286 10.23 -2.97 3.97
CA ALA A 286 10.30 -2.90 5.42
C ALA A 286 11.15 -4.06 5.97
N LYS A 287 11.39 -4.06 7.29
CA LYS A 287 11.97 -5.20 8.00
C LYS A 287 11.04 -6.40 7.88
N LYS A 288 11.59 -7.57 7.55
CA LYS A 288 10.83 -8.83 7.50
C LYS A 288 10.24 -9.14 8.88
N PRO A 289 8.94 -9.47 9.01
CA PRO A 289 8.35 -9.89 10.28
C PRO A 289 9.13 -11.03 10.94
N ALA A 290 9.31 -10.96 12.26
CA ALA A 290 10.13 -11.90 13.01
C ALA A 290 9.56 -13.32 13.04
N ASN A 291 8.23 -13.46 13.04
CA ASN A 291 7.50 -14.75 13.12
C ASN A 291 7.25 -15.45 11.76
N MET A 292 7.70 -14.89 10.63
CA MET A 292 7.57 -15.52 9.29
C MET A 292 8.87 -16.16 8.79
N THR A 293 8.76 -17.14 7.89
CA THR A 293 9.85 -17.56 6.97
C THR A 293 10.08 -16.53 5.85
N PHE A 294 11.13 -16.68 5.03
CA PHE A 294 11.26 -15.83 3.83
C PHE A 294 10.20 -16.14 2.77
N ASN A 295 9.74 -17.39 2.66
CA ASN A 295 8.66 -17.79 1.75
C ASN A 295 7.32 -17.14 2.11
N GLU A 296 6.96 -17.08 3.40
CA GLU A 296 5.73 -16.43 3.85
C GLU A 296 5.81 -14.91 3.71
N ALA A 297 6.95 -14.31 4.07
CA ALA A 297 7.17 -12.88 3.95
C ALA A 297 7.17 -12.40 2.49
N ALA A 298 7.79 -13.14 1.57
CA ALA A 298 7.74 -12.83 0.14
C ALA A 298 6.32 -12.92 -0.45
N GLY A 299 5.41 -13.68 0.17
CA GLY A 299 4.01 -13.74 -0.23
C GLY A 299 3.18 -12.51 0.14
N VAL A 300 3.67 -11.63 1.01
CA VAL A 300 2.90 -10.48 1.50
C VAL A 300 2.82 -9.30 0.51
N PRO A 301 3.92 -8.71 0.00
CA PRO A 301 3.99 -7.30 -0.35
C PRO A 301 2.85 -6.77 -1.23
N GLY A 302 2.84 -7.09 -2.53
CA GLY A 302 1.88 -6.48 -3.46
C GLY A 302 0.42 -6.77 -3.10
N THR A 303 0.13 -8.01 -2.70
CA THR A 303 -1.24 -8.42 -2.35
C THR A 303 -1.71 -7.86 -1.01
N GLY A 304 -0.82 -7.77 -0.01
CA GLY A 304 -1.11 -7.20 1.30
C GLY A 304 -1.20 -5.68 1.26
N GLU A 305 -0.26 -4.99 0.59
CA GLU A 305 -0.30 -3.54 0.42
C GLU A 305 -1.50 -3.08 -0.40
N THR A 306 -1.89 -3.84 -1.44
CA THR A 306 -3.12 -3.59 -2.21
C THR A 306 -4.34 -3.66 -1.29
N SER A 307 -4.50 -4.75 -0.53
CA SER A 307 -5.64 -4.91 0.37
C SER A 307 -5.65 -3.88 1.51
N TYR A 308 -4.49 -3.55 2.08
CA TYR A 308 -4.36 -2.52 3.09
C TYR A 308 -4.81 -1.15 2.56
N GLN A 309 -4.32 -0.75 1.37
CA GLN A 309 -4.71 0.52 0.75
C GLN A 309 -6.21 0.55 0.42
N VAL A 310 -6.76 -0.53 -0.13
CA VAL A 310 -8.20 -0.60 -0.43
C VAL A 310 -9.05 -0.43 0.82
N LEU A 311 -8.74 -1.14 1.92
CA LEU A 311 -9.55 -1.07 3.12
C LEU A 311 -9.34 0.23 3.92
N VAL A 312 -8.09 0.63 4.14
CA VAL A 312 -7.74 1.75 5.03
C VAL A 312 -7.77 3.10 4.31
N ASN A 313 -7.18 3.21 3.12
CA ASN A 313 -7.01 4.50 2.44
C ASN A 313 -8.22 4.86 1.57
N TYR A 314 -8.67 3.91 0.74
CA TYR A 314 -9.70 4.15 -0.28
C TYR A 314 -11.12 3.88 0.23
N GLY A 315 -11.35 2.77 0.93
CA GLY A 315 -12.62 2.40 1.55
C GLY A 315 -12.85 3.01 2.93
N LYS A 316 -11.77 3.41 3.64
CA LYS A 316 -11.81 3.98 5.00
C LYS A 316 -12.61 3.14 6.00
N LEU A 317 -12.50 1.81 5.92
CA LEU A 317 -13.28 0.86 6.72
C LEU A 317 -13.13 1.12 8.23
N GLN A 318 -14.27 1.20 8.92
CA GLN A 318 -14.37 1.37 10.38
C GLN A 318 -14.77 0.06 11.07
N VAL A 319 -14.70 0.06 12.41
CA VAL A 319 -15.27 -0.97 13.28
C VAL A 319 -16.78 -1.11 13.01
N ASP A 320 -17.31 -2.34 13.14
CA ASP A 320 -18.72 -2.70 12.98
C ASP A 320 -19.36 -2.44 11.58
N GLN A 321 -18.60 -1.90 10.61
CA GLN A 321 -19.06 -1.77 9.23
C GLN A 321 -19.08 -3.11 8.48
N ARG A 322 -19.95 -3.22 7.47
CA ARG A 322 -20.14 -4.44 6.67
C ARG A 322 -19.35 -4.36 5.37
N LEU A 323 -18.35 -5.23 5.22
CA LEU A 323 -17.50 -5.36 4.04
C LEU A 323 -17.91 -6.58 3.20
N LEU A 324 -18.12 -6.40 1.90
CA LEU A 324 -18.21 -7.47 0.92
C LEU A 324 -16.92 -7.56 0.09
N ILE A 325 -16.30 -8.75 0.05
CA ILE A 325 -15.11 -9.04 -0.75
C ILE A 325 -15.50 -9.94 -1.93
N LEU A 326 -15.57 -9.38 -3.14
CA LEU A 326 -15.75 -10.15 -4.36
C LEU A 326 -14.43 -10.84 -4.71
N GLY A 327 -14.45 -12.14 -4.98
CA GLY A 327 -13.25 -12.94 -5.22
C GLY A 327 -12.39 -13.18 -3.98
N GLY A 328 -13.03 -13.40 -2.82
CA GLY A 328 -12.36 -13.53 -1.51
C GLY A 328 -11.31 -14.64 -1.39
N SER A 329 -11.32 -15.64 -2.28
CA SER A 329 -10.27 -16.67 -2.36
C SER A 329 -9.08 -16.32 -3.26
N SER A 330 -9.03 -15.09 -3.80
CA SER A 330 -7.80 -14.53 -4.36
C SER A 330 -6.78 -14.24 -3.25
N ALA A 331 -5.50 -14.04 -3.60
CA ALA A 331 -4.50 -13.69 -2.61
C ALA A 331 -4.81 -12.34 -1.92
N CYS A 332 -5.27 -11.34 -2.66
CA CYS A 332 -5.76 -10.08 -2.09
C CYS A 332 -6.96 -10.31 -1.17
N GLY A 333 -7.97 -11.06 -1.62
CA GLY A 333 -9.16 -11.36 -0.81
C GLY A 333 -8.81 -12.00 0.53
N MET A 334 -7.86 -12.94 0.55
CA MET A 334 -7.41 -13.58 1.80
C MET A 334 -6.59 -12.67 2.71
N PHE A 335 -5.87 -11.66 2.19
CA PHE A 335 -5.30 -10.61 3.04
C PHE A 335 -6.38 -9.64 3.54
N ALA A 336 -7.32 -9.24 2.68
CA ALA A 336 -8.41 -8.33 3.02
C ALA A 336 -9.34 -8.86 4.11
N ILE A 337 -9.72 -10.15 4.09
CA ILE A 337 -10.50 -10.78 5.18
C ILE A 337 -9.77 -10.57 6.52
N GLN A 338 -8.50 -10.95 6.59
CA GLN A 338 -7.70 -10.90 7.82
C GLN A 338 -7.49 -9.45 8.30
N ILE A 339 -7.20 -8.51 7.40
CA ILE A 339 -7.07 -7.08 7.72
C ILE A 339 -8.40 -6.51 8.22
N ALA A 340 -9.52 -6.79 7.55
CA ALA A 340 -10.84 -6.28 7.94
C ALA A 340 -11.30 -6.82 9.30
N LYS A 341 -11.05 -8.10 9.61
CA LYS A 341 -11.32 -8.64 10.95
C LYS A 341 -10.38 -8.06 12.02
N ALA A 342 -9.13 -7.73 11.69
CA ALA A 342 -8.23 -7.00 12.59
C ALA A 342 -8.66 -5.54 12.82
N LEU A 343 -9.40 -4.93 11.86
CA LEU A 343 -10.04 -3.61 11.99
C LEU A 343 -11.42 -3.67 12.68
N GLY A 344 -11.95 -4.85 12.98
CA GLY A 344 -13.23 -5.03 13.68
C GLY A 344 -14.48 -4.94 12.80
N ALA A 345 -14.37 -5.16 11.48
CA ALA A 345 -15.52 -5.18 10.56
C ALA A 345 -16.25 -6.53 10.52
N GLU A 346 -17.49 -6.53 10.02
CA GLU A 346 -18.18 -7.74 9.52
C GLU A 346 -17.72 -8.02 8.08
N VAL A 347 -17.36 -9.26 7.77
CA VAL A 347 -16.77 -9.65 6.48
C VAL A 347 -17.59 -10.73 5.79
N ILE A 348 -18.16 -10.33 4.66
CA ILE A 348 -18.83 -11.19 3.68
C ILE A 348 -17.84 -11.43 2.53
N ALA A 349 -17.73 -12.65 2.02
CA ALA A 349 -16.84 -12.96 0.90
C ALA A 349 -17.47 -13.87 -0.16
N THR A 350 -17.20 -13.64 -1.45
CA THR A 350 -17.59 -14.56 -2.53
C THR A 350 -16.46 -15.53 -2.86
N CYS A 351 -16.77 -16.81 -3.03
CA CYS A 351 -15.87 -17.81 -3.62
C CYS A 351 -16.67 -18.98 -4.21
N SER A 352 -16.01 -20.08 -4.62
CA SER A 352 -16.67 -21.36 -4.93
C SER A 352 -16.59 -22.32 -3.73
N ALA A 353 -17.56 -23.24 -3.58
CA ALA A 353 -17.69 -24.20 -2.46
C ALA A 353 -16.37 -24.70 -1.86
N GLN A 354 -15.45 -25.15 -2.74
CA GLN A 354 -14.15 -25.71 -2.40
C GLN A 354 -13.18 -24.77 -1.62
N ASN A 355 -13.55 -23.50 -1.43
CA ASN A 355 -12.76 -22.50 -0.72
C ASN A 355 -13.50 -21.92 0.51
N MET A 356 -14.77 -22.25 0.75
CA MET A 356 -15.58 -21.59 1.78
C MET A 356 -15.01 -21.76 3.19
N GLU A 357 -14.64 -22.99 3.56
CA GLU A 357 -14.03 -23.27 4.87
C GLU A 357 -12.66 -22.60 5.05
N LEU A 358 -11.91 -22.38 3.96
CA LEU A 358 -10.67 -21.61 4.02
C LEU A 358 -10.97 -20.15 4.39
N LEU A 359 -11.97 -19.51 3.77
CA LEU A 359 -12.33 -18.12 4.05
C LEU A 359 -12.91 -17.94 5.47
N LYS A 360 -13.73 -18.88 5.93
CA LYS A 360 -14.16 -18.93 7.35
C LYS A 360 -12.96 -19.04 8.29
N SER A 361 -11.97 -19.89 7.97
CA SER A 361 -10.73 -20.06 8.76
C SER A 361 -9.74 -18.86 8.71
N LEU A 362 -10.06 -17.85 7.89
CA LEU A 362 -9.40 -16.55 7.82
C LEU A 362 -10.21 -15.46 8.53
N GLY A 363 -11.47 -15.74 8.92
CA GLY A 363 -12.33 -14.85 9.69
C GLY A 363 -13.54 -14.28 8.95
N ALA A 364 -13.86 -14.74 7.73
CA ALA A 364 -15.09 -14.31 7.05
C ALA A 364 -16.34 -14.83 7.81
N ASP A 365 -17.21 -13.91 8.22
CA ASP A 365 -18.43 -14.20 8.99
C ASP A 365 -19.53 -14.82 8.10
N GLN A 366 -19.62 -14.35 6.85
CA GLN A 366 -20.47 -14.93 5.80
C GLN A 366 -19.63 -15.25 4.56
N VAL A 367 -19.91 -16.40 3.93
CA VAL A 367 -19.32 -16.77 2.64
C VAL A 367 -20.41 -17.20 1.69
N ILE A 368 -20.43 -16.62 0.50
CA ILE A 368 -21.43 -16.85 -0.56
C ILE A 368 -20.77 -17.67 -1.67
N ASP A 369 -21.45 -18.73 -2.15
CA ASP A 369 -20.99 -19.50 -3.30
C ASP A 369 -21.54 -18.91 -4.61
N TYR A 370 -20.70 -18.17 -5.33
CA TYR A 370 -21.08 -17.53 -6.60
C TYR A 370 -21.46 -18.54 -7.70
N THR A 371 -21.17 -19.84 -7.51
CA THR A 371 -21.58 -20.90 -8.45
C THR A 371 -23.00 -21.40 -8.22
N GLN A 372 -23.65 -21.02 -7.11
CA GLN A 372 -25.03 -21.39 -6.76
C GLN A 372 -25.98 -20.19 -6.77
N GLU A 373 -25.53 -19.04 -6.27
CA GLU A 373 -26.37 -17.86 -6.02
C GLU A 373 -25.60 -16.55 -6.28
N LYS A 374 -26.31 -15.52 -6.77
CA LYS A 374 -25.73 -14.18 -7.00
C LYS A 374 -25.69 -13.43 -5.66
N TRP A 375 -24.55 -12.82 -5.32
CA TRP A 375 -24.41 -12.11 -4.05
C TRP A 375 -25.41 -10.95 -3.86
N GLY A 376 -25.86 -10.32 -4.95
CA GLY A 376 -26.92 -9.30 -4.91
C GLY A 376 -28.33 -9.84 -4.62
N ASP A 377 -28.59 -11.14 -4.88
CA ASP A 377 -29.86 -11.78 -4.52
C ASP A 377 -29.87 -12.23 -3.05
N VAL A 378 -28.69 -12.49 -2.48
CA VAL A 378 -28.47 -12.94 -1.10
C VAL A 378 -28.43 -11.78 -0.10
N LEU A 379 -27.87 -10.64 -0.51
CA LEU A 379 -27.65 -9.48 0.35
C LEU A 379 -28.76 -8.44 0.14
N ALA A 380 -29.39 -8.02 1.25
CA ALA A 380 -30.40 -6.98 1.22
C ALA A 380 -29.88 -5.66 0.61
N GLU A 381 -30.74 -4.93 -0.08
CA GLU A 381 -30.44 -3.59 -0.58
C GLU A 381 -29.87 -2.71 0.54
N HIS A 382 -28.84 -1.93 0.19
CA HIS A 382 -28.22 -0.92 1.04
C HIS A 382 -27.74 -1.43 2.41
N SER A 383 -27.26 -2.68 2.45
CA SER A 383 -26.79 -3.35 3.67
C SER A 383 -25.26 -3.50 3.76
N VAL A 384 -24.49 -3.01 2.80
CA VAL A 384 -23.01 -3.10 2.77
C VAL A 384 -22.38 -1.71 2.72
N ASP A 385 -21.37 -1.43 3.54
CA ASP A 385 -20.68 -0.14 3.56
C ASP A 385 -19.55 -0.05 2.53
N LEU A 386 -18.82 -1.15 2.36
CA LEU A 386 -17.66 -1.24 1.49
C LEU A 386 -17.76 -2.52 0.64
N ILE A 387 -17.66 -2.39 -0.68
CA ILE A 387 -17.42 -3.53 -1.57
C ILE A 387 -15.98 -3.43 -2.06
N TYR A 388 -15.19 -4.47 -1.81
CA TYR A 388 -13.88 -4.67 -2.42
C TYR A 388 -13.99 -5.72 -3.55
N ASP A 389 -13.87 -5.27 -4.79
CA ASP A 389 -13.66 -6.16 -5.91
C ASP A 389 -12.17 -6.51 -6.09
N CYS A 390 -11.84 -7.77 -5.80
CA CYS A 390 -10.58 -8.42 -6.17
C CYS A 390 -10.76 -9.71 -6.99
N GLY A 391 -12.01 -10.06 -7.32
CA GLY A 391 -12.33 -11.10 -8.31
C GLY A 391 -12.17 -10.59 -9.75
N MET A 392 -12.29 -9.27 -9.95
CA MET A 392 -12.49 -8.62 -11.23
C MET A 392 -13.78 -9.14 -11.89
N GLU A 393 -14.86 -9.19 -11.09
CA GLU A 393 -16.20 -9.53 -11.58
C GLU A 393 -16.67 -8.43 -12.57
N PRO A 394 -16.97 -8.74 -13.85
CA PRO A 394 -17.43 -7.74 -14.81
C PRO A 394 -18.75 -7.10 -14.36
N ASP A 395 -18.92 -5.82 -14.68
CA ASP A 395 -20.16 -5.05 -14.48
C ASP A 395 -20.72 -4.98 -13.04
N SER A 396 -20.02 -5.46 -12.01
CA SER A 396 -20.51 -5.42 -10.61
C SER A 396 -20.95 -4.02 -10.15
N TRP A 397 -20.25 -2.96 -10.61
CA TRP A 397 -20.61 -1.56 -10.37
C TRP A 397 -21.87 -1.11 -11.14
N ASN A 398 -22.03 -1.61 -12.37
CA ASN A 398 -23.13 -1.25 -13.28
C ASN A 398 -24.44 -2.00 -12.92
N ASP A 399 -24.33 -3.11 -12.19
CA ASP A 399 -25.45 -3.98 -11.82
C ASP A 399 -25.81 -3.90 -10.32
N GLU A 400 -25.25 -4.75 -9.45
CA GLU A 400 -25.74 -4.90 -8.07
C GLU A 400 -25.10 -3.98 -7.04
N ALA A 401 -23.83 -3.56 -7.23
CA ALA A 401 -23.08 -2.87 -6.17
C ALA A 401 -23.80 -1.62 -5.65
N GLN A 402 -24.37 -0.81 -6.54
CA GLN A 402 -25.10 0.40 -6.16
C GLN A 402 -26.43 0.13 -5.45
N LYS A 403 -27.04 -1.05 -5.68
CA LYS A 403 -28.24 -1.51 -4.96
C LYS A 403 -27.87 -2.05 -3.57
N THR A 404 -26.75 -2.77 -3.45
CA THR A 404 -26.29 -3.37 -2.20
C THR A 404 -25.58 -2.37 -1.25
N LEU A 405 -24.95 -1.31 -1.78
CA LEU A 405 -24.20 -0.33 -0.99
C LEU A 405 -25.08 0.64 -0.18
N THR A 406 -24.66 1.03 1.02
CA THR A 406 -25.38 1.98 1.88
C THR A 406 -25.55 3.35 1.20
N ARG A 407 -26.81 3.79 1.00
CA ARG A 407 -27.18 4.94 0.14
C ARG A 407 -26.39 6.23 0.42
N ALA A 408 -26.06 6.51 1.67
CA ALA A 408 -25.48 7.80 2.08
C ALA A 408 -23.95 7.87 2.05
N SER A 409 -23.26 6.72 1.94
CA SER A 409 -21.82 6.64 2.19
C SER A 409 -21.09 5.45 1.55
N GLY A 410 -21.81 4.55 0.88
CA GLY A 410 -21.26 3.27 0.45
C GLY A 410 -20.17 3.40 -0.62
N ILE A 411 -19.09 2.64 -0.49
CA ILE A 411 -17.93 2.72 -1.40
C ILE A 411 -17.72 1.40 -2.14
N PHE A 412 -17.61 1.44 -3.47
CA PHE A 412 -17.10 0.34 -4.27
C PHE A 412 -15.64 0.63 -4.63
N VAL A 413 -14.74 -0.31 -4.33
CA VAL A 413 -13.32 -0.22 -4.66
C VAL A 413 -12.92 -1.44 -5.48
N THR A 414 -12.43 -1.24 -6.70
CA THR A 414 -11.90 -2.32 -7.55
C THR A 414 -10.41 -2.13 -7.83
N ILE A 415 -9.70 -3.26 -7.92
CA ILE A 415 -8.32 -3.33 -8.45
C ILE A 415 -8.29 -3.89 -9.89
N GLY A 416 -9.45 -4.20 -10.46
CA GLY A 416 -9.60 -4.58 -11.86
C GLY A 416 -9.44 -3.39 -12.80
N ARG A 417 -9.13 -3.69 -14.06
CA ARG A 417 -9.20 -2.70 -15.13
C ARG A 417 -10.66 -2.57 -15.57
N MET A 418 -11.29 -1.44 -15.27
CA MET A 418 -12.58 -1.07 -15.89
C MET A 418 -12.33 -0.89 -17.39
N THR A 419 -12.97 -1.72 -18.21
CA THR A 419 -12.87 -1.70 -19.69
C THR A 419 -13.86 -0.74 -20.31
N ASP A 420 -15.02 -0.61 -19.68
CA ASP A 420 -16.19 0.12 -20.16
C ASP A 420 -16.44 1.35 -19.27
N ALA A 421 -17.18 2.33 -19.80
CA ALA A 421 -17.53 3.52 -19.03
C ALA A 421 -18.48 3.13 -17.88
N PRO A 422 -18.13 3.38 -16.61
CA PRO A 422 -19.01 3.05 -15.50
C PRO A 422 -20.29 3.88 -15.56
N VAL A 423 -21.42 3.27 -15.19
CA VAL A 423 -22.68 3.97 -14.98
C VAL A 423 -22.49 5.02 -13.88
N GLU A 424 -23.06 6.22 -14.08
CA GLU A 424 -23.01 7.32 -13.11
C GLU A 424 -23.43 6.88 -11.70
N ALA A 425 -22.76 7.45 -10.68
CA ALA A 425 -23.01 7.08 -9.31
C ALA A 425 -24.37 7.57 -8.83
N THR A 426 -25.19 6.67 -8.31
CA THR A 426 -26.39 7.03 -7.55
C THR A 426 -26.01 7.86 -6.32
N SER A 427 -26.91 8.75 -5.91
CA SER A 427 -26.58 9.81 -4.95
C SER A 427 -26.13 9.24 -3.60
N GLY A 428 -24.86 9.46 -3.26
CA GLY A 428 -24.23 9.10 -1.98
C GLY A 428 -23.32 7.86 -2.00
N VAL A 429 -23.29 7.08 -3.09
CA VAL A 429 -22.29 6.01 -3.27
C VAL A 429 -21.07 6.49 -4.06
N THR A 430 -19.91 5.86 -3.87
CA THR A 430 -18.64 6.24 -4.51
C THR A 430 -17.95 5.05 -5.19
N LEU A 431 -17.66 5.16 -6.49
CA LEU A 431 -16.75 4.27 -7.22
C LEU A 431 -15.29 4.70 -7.08
N ARG A 432 -14.38 3.75 -6.85
CA ARG A 432 -12.92 3.95 -6.82
C ARG A 432 -12.21 2.83 -7.57
N GLN A 433 -11.32 3.19 -8.50
CA GLN A 433 -10.35 2.25 -9.08
C GLN A 433 -8.98 2.49 -8.44
N VAL A 434 -8.31 1.42 -8.02
CA VAL A 434 -7.04 1.50 -7.26
C VAL A 434 -5.91 0.80 -7.99
N TYR A 435 -4.87 1.58 -8.32
CA TYR A 435 -3.56 1.07 -8.70
C TYR A 435 -2.65 1.18 -7.47
N MET A 436 -2.15 0.05 -6.97
CA MET A 436 -1.36 0.00 -5.74
C MET A 436 -0.02 0.73 -5.92
N THR A 437 0.29 1.65 -4.99
CA THR A 437 1.63 2.22 -4.82
C THR A 437 2.27 1.61 -3.59
N SER A 438 3.50 1.08 -3.70
CA SER A 438 4.20 0.50 -2.54
C SER A 438 4.75 1.60 -1.62
N HIS A 439 4.53 1.45 -0.32
CA HIS A 439 5.11 2.30 0.73
C HIS A 439 5.49 1.48 1.96
N ARG A 440 6.71 1.73 2.45
CA ARG A 440 7.29 1.18 3.68
C ARG A 440 6.34 1.27 4.89
N THR A 441 5.55 2.33 5.00
CA THR A 441 4.57 2.49 6.09
C THR A 441 3.39 1.52 6.02
N TYR A 442 2.97 1.07 4.83
CA TYR A 442 1.96 0.02 4.69
C TYR A 442 2.55 -1.35 5.03
N LEU A 443 3.78 -1.63 4.59
CA LEU A 443 4.51 -2.83 5.01
C LEU A 443 4.72 -2.84 6.54
N GLU A 444 5.17 -1.75 7.16
CA GLU A 444 5.31 -1.64 8.62
C GLU A 444 3.98 -1.75 9.39
N ALA A 445 2.84 -1.41 8.77
CA ALA A 445 1.51 -1.67 9.34
C ALA A 445 1.13 -3.15 9.23
N LEU A 446 1.38 -3.79 8.07
CA LEU A 446 1.19 -5.23 7.87
C LEU A 446 2.09 -6.05 8.80
N THR A 447 3.35 -5.66 9.01
CA THR A 447 4.27 -6.29 9.99
C THR A 447 3.65 -6.35 11.37
N LYS A 448 3.05 -5.26 11.86
CA LYS A 448 2.41 -5.23 13.20
C LYS A 448 1.21 -6.17 13.30
N LEU A 449 0.45 -6.36 12.23
CA LEU A 449 -0.67 -7.30 12.18
C LEU A 449 -0.19 -8.76 12.07
N ILE A 450 0.90 -9.00 11.34
CA ILE A 450 1.56 -10.30 11.21
C ILE A 450 2.18 -10.73 12.55
N GLU A 451 2.93 -9.85 13.23
CA GLU A 451 3.58 -10.13 14.52
C GLU A 451 2.61 -10.17 15.71
N ALA A 452 1.36 -9.76 15.50
CA ALA A 452 0.22 -9.95 16.43
C ALA A 452 -0.66 -11.18 16.07
N ASP A 453 -0.13 -12.07 15.21
CA ASP A 453 -0.77 -13.28 14.69
C ASP A 453 -2.17 -13.05 14.08
N LYS A 454 -2.42 -11.87 13.49
CA LYS A 454 -3.67 -11.52 12.81
C LYS A 454 -3.65 -11.81 11.31
N ILE A 455 -2.46 -11.95 10.72
CA ILE A 455 -2.29 -12.20 9.28
C ILE A 455 -1.30 -13.35 9.08
N LYS A 456 -1.73 -14.39 8.37
CA LYS A 456 -0.90 -15.48 7.81
C LYS A 456 -0.90 -15.43 6.28
N THR A 457 0.24 -15.73 5.66
CA THR A 457 0.35 -15.91 4.20
C THR A 457 -0.11 -17.30 3.81
N ILE A 458 -1.14 -17.41 2.98
CA ILE A 458 -1.55 -18.70 2.40
C ILE A 458 -0.70 -18.99 1.16
N ILE A 459 0.12 -20.05 1.20
CA ILE A 459 1.01 -20.48 0.12
C ILE A 459 0.36 -21.63 -0.67
N ALA A 460 0.22 -21.44 -1.99
CA ALA A 460 -0.37 -22.43 -2.91
C ALA A 460 0.63 -23.45 -3.47
N SER A 461 1.92 -23.08 -3.51
CA SER A 461 3.05 -23.91 -3.95
C SER A 461 4.36 -23.11 -3.87
N VAL A 462 5.48 -23.78 -3.61
CA VAL A 462 6.84 -23.23 -3.71
C VAL A 462 7.56 -23.90 -4.89
N HIS A 463 8.28 -23.12 -5.70
CA HIS A 463 9.04 -23.57 -6.88
C HIS A 463 10.47 -23.01 -6.85
N PRO A 464 11.49 -23.70 -7.39
CA PRO A 464 12.82 -23.11 -7.58
C PRO A 464 12.79 -22.04 -8.69
N LEU A 465 13.77 -21.14 -8.70
CA LEU A 465 13.87 -20.07 -9.69
C LEU A 465 13.91 -20.57 -11.15
N GLU A 466 14.58 -21.71 -11.42
CA GLU A 466 14.55 -22.37 -12.73
C GLU A 466 13.14 -22.69 -13.26
N ASN A 467 12.15 -22.89 -12.38
CA ASN A 467 10.78 -23.28 -12.74
C ASN A 467 9.81 -22.10 -12.86
N VAL A 468 10.31 -20.85 -12.90
CA VAL A 468 9.50 -19.62 -12.94
C VAL A 468 8.40 -19.63 -14.01
N VAL A 469 8.67 -20.20 -15.20
CA VAL A 469 7.70 -20.25 -16.31
C VAL A 469 6.51 -21.15 -15.98
N GLU A 470 6.72 -22.28 -15.31
CA GLU A 470 5.63 -23.17 -14.88
C GLU A 470 4.86 -22.59 -13.69
N ALA A 471 5.54 -21.84 -12.80
CA ALA A 471 4.90 -21.09 -11.73
C ALA A 471 4.01 -19.96 -12.29
N ILE A 472 4.44 -19.26 -13.34
CA ILE A 472 3.67 -18.24 -14.05
C ILE A 472 2.48 -18.86 -14.80
N LYS A 473 2.68 -19.95 -15.55
CA LYS A 473 1.57 -20.71 -16.18
C LYS A 473 0.52 -21.14 -15.15
N ARG A 474 0.95 -21.65 -13.99
CA ARG A 474 0.06 -22.00 -12.87
C ARG A 474 -0.73 -20.78 -12.38
N GLN A 475 -0.10 -19.61 -12.28
CA GLN A 475 -0.81 -18.37 -11.91
C GLN A 475 -1.84 -17.95 -12.98
N MET A 476 -1.50 -18.06 -14.26
CA MET A 476 -2.40 -17.71 -15.38
C MET A 476 -3.70 -18.52 -15.37
N THR A 477 -3.73 -19.72 -14.79
CA THR A 477 -4.97 -20.50 -14.60
C THR A 477 -5.98 -19.86 -13.64
N ARG A 478 -5.57 -18.89 -12.81
CA ARG A 478 -6.37 -18.28 -11.72
C ARG A 478 -6.92 -19.28 -10.68
N HIS A 479 -6.44 -20.54 -10.66
CA HIS A 479 -6.90 -21.58 -9.73
C HIS A 479 -5.94 -21.83 -8.54
N ALA A 480 -4.93 -20.97 -8.33
CA ALA A 480 -4.01 -21.07 -7.22
C ALA A 480 -4.67 -20.66 -5.89
N LYS A 481 -4.74 -21.59 -4.92
CA LYS A 481 -5.26 -21.32 -3.57
C LYS A 481 -4.19 -20.64 -2.69
N GLY A 482 -3.92 -19.37 -2.97
CA GLY A 482 -2.88 -18.57 -2.30
C GLY A 482 -1.71 -18.19 -3.19
N LYS A 483 -0.66 -17.63 -2.59
CA LYS A 483 0.53 -17.14 -3.30
C LYS A 483 1.35 -18.30 -3.86
N ILE A 484 1.82 -18.14 -5.09
CA ILE A 484 2.84 -19.02 -5.68
C ILE A 484 4.20 -18.39 -5.35
N ILE A 485 5.05 -19.12 -4.64
CA ILE A 485 6.36 -18.65 -4.19
C ILE A 485 7.46 -19.19 -5.09
N ILE A 486 8.41 -18.35 -5.44
CA ILE A 486 9.68 -18.70 -6.07
C ILE A 486 10.76 -18.68 -4.98
N GLN A 487 11.30 -19.84 -4.61
CA GLN A 487 12.48 -19.93 -3.78
C GLN A 487 13.72 -19.70 -4.66
N VAL A 488 14.39 -18.58 -4.44
CA VAL A 488 15.59 -18.15 -5.17
C VAL A 488 16.84 -18.78 -4.56
N ALA A 489 16.91 -18.80 -3.23
CA ALA A 489 17.99 -19.43 -2.49
C ALA A 489 17.45 -20.13 -1.25
N LYS A 490 18.26 -21.02 -0.66
CA LYS A 490 17.99 -21.57 0.67
C LYS A 490 18.43 -20.56 1.73
N GLU A 491 17.67 -20.53 2.83
CA GLU A 491 17.98 -19.81 4.07
C GLU A 491 19.28 -20.34 4.70
#